data_AF-A0A1J3HP29-F1
#
_entry.id   AF-A0A1J3HP29-F1
#
_cell.length_a   1.000
_cell.length_b   1.000
_cell.length_c   1.000
_cell.angle_alpha   90.00
_cell.angle_beta   90.00
_cell.angle_gamma   90.00
#
_symmetry.space_group_name_H-M   'P 1'
#
loop_
_entity.id
_entity.type
_entity.pdbx_description
1 polymer ?
#
loop_
_entity_poly.entity_id
_entity_poly.type
_entity_poly.pdbx_seq_one_letter_code
_entity_poly.pdbx_strand_id
1 'polypeptide(L)'
;NNGDFIDPSIKQISILEILRVYHCDGLLLCETMEPSRLVVWNPYLGQTRWILPTNNLHRSYTRYAFGYEVDKNKNKNHHHKILRFSNDCINVGNHVSASEVYDFSSNAWRVLDVSPEGDIQFHTNDVSLKGNTYFFAQEQVSYDGGEIEVFLLCFDFTRERFGSRLSVPFHICDEENVTLSCVREEQVAVLHQSLDLIETLEIWVTTKIEPNAVSWSKFLKVDRSALIGLSFKVDVGSFFVDEEKKIAVVFDISRLKQTETSRYQVAYIVGQDGYFKSV
;
A
#
# COMPACT_ATOMS: atom_id res chain seq x y z
N ASN A 1 -14.26 14.68 34.83
CA ASN A 1 -12.83 14.47 34.49
C ASN A 1 -12.65 14.78 33.01
N ASN A 2 -12.32 16.03 32.73
CA ASN A 2 -11.93 16.48 31.40
C ASN A 2 -10.51 15.94 31.16
N GLY A 3 -10.40 14.92 30.31
CA GLY A 3 -9.10 14.42 29.87
C GLY A 3 -8.51 15.39 28.86
N ASP A 4 -7.31 15.86 29.16
CA ASP A 4 -6.48 16.70 28.29
C ASP A 4 -6.32 16.04 26.92
N PHE A 5 -7.12 16.46 25.95
CA PHE A 5 -6.76 16.29 24.55
C PHE A 5 -5.60 17.24 24.31
N ILE A 6 -4.38 16.68 24.26
CA ILE A 6 -3.21 17.38 23.74
C ILE A 6 -3.60 17.90 22.36
N ASP A 7 -3.70 19.22 22.23
CA ASP A 7 -4.01 19.87 20.97
C ASP A 7 -2.94 19.42 19.95
N PRO A 8 -3.30 18.67 18.89
CA PRO A 8 -2.31 18.17 17.95
C PRO A 8 -1.70 19.38 17.24
N SER A 9 -0.49 19.77 17.65
CA SER A 9 0.25 20.88 17.06
C SER A 9 0.86 20.47 15.72
N ILE A 10 0.04 20.03 14.77
CA ILE A 10 0.46 19.83 13.39
C ILE A 10 0.38 21.21 12.72
N LYS A 11 1.52 21.90 12.62
CA LYS A 11 1.60 23.09 11.78
C LYS A 11 1.29 22.68 10.35
N GLN A 12 0.33 23.36 9.71
CA GLN A 12 0.07 23.18 8.28
C GLN A 12 1.35 23.55 7.52
N ILE A 13 1.99 22.55 6.90
CA ILE A 13 3.30 22.73 6.25
C ILE A 13 3.15 23.45 4.89
N SER A 14 2.03 23.24 4.20
CA SER A 14 1.60 23.95 2.98
C SER A 14 0.30 23.29 2.47
N ILE A 15 -0.45 23.96 1.59
CA ILE A 15 -1.51 23.31 0.82
C ILE A 15 -0.80 22.53 -0.30
N LEU A 16 -0.53 21.25 -0.06
CA LEU A 16 0.00 20.32 -1.07
C LEU A 16 -1.10 19.37 -1.49
N GLU A 17 -1.37 19.29 -2.77
CA GLU A 17 -2.24 18.24 -3.31
C GLU A 17 -1.40 16.95 -3.44
N ILE A 18 -1.69 16.00 -2.55
CA ILE A 18 -1.01 14.72 -2.47
C ILE A 18 -1.77 13.69 -3.30
N LEU A 19 -1.05 12.99 -4.18
CA LEU A 19 -1.56 11.89 -4.99
C LEU A 19 -1.50 10.56 -4.22
N ARG A 20 -0.34 10.25 -3.62
CA ARG A 20 -0.09 9.02 -2.84
C ARG A 20 0.79 9.31 -1.64
N VAL A 21 0.60 8.51 -0.59
CA VAL A 21 1.44 8.53 0.61
C VAL A 21 1.97 7.13 0.87
N TYR A 22 3.27 7.02 1.06
CA TYR A 22 3.97 5.81 1.43
C TYR A 22 4.52 5.99 2.85
N HIS A 23 4.19 5.09 3.76
CA HIS A 23 4.66 5.14 5.14
C HIS A 23 5.79 4.13 5.38
N CYS A 24 6.86 4.56 6.04
CA CYS A 24 7.95 3.68 6.47
C CYS A 24 8.69 4.29 7.66
N ASP A 25 8.87 3.52 8.74
CA ASP A 25 9.68 3.93 9.92
C ASP A 25 9.28 5.29 10.52
N GLY A 26 7.98 5.59 10.56
CA GLY A 26 7.45 6.87 11.03
C GLY A 26 7.69 8.06 10.07
N LEU A 27 8.28 7.83 8.91
CA LEU A 27 8.42 8.80 7.83
C LEU A 27 7.34 8.58 6.76
N LEU A 28 6.97 9.67 6.10
CA LEU A 28 6.02 9.69 4.99
C LEU A 28 6.72 10.15 3.72
N LEU A 29 6.63 9.36 2.66
CA LEU A 29 6.93 9.82 1.31
C LEU A 29 5.61 10.19 0.64
N CYS A 30 5.47 11.44 0.26
CA CYS A 30 4.29 11.99 -0.41
C CYS A 30 4.61 12.25 -1.87
N GLU A 31 3.88 11.60 -2.76
CA GLU A 31 3.84 11.94 -4.18
C GLU A 31 2.84 13.07 -4.39
N THR A 32 3.24 14.14 -5.06
CA THR A 32 2.37 15.31 -5.28
C THR A 32 1.67 15.26 -6.65
N MET A 33 0.61 16.05 -6.81
CA MET A 33 -0.04 16.22 -8.11
C MET A 33 0.80 17.01 -9.12
N GLU A 34 1.83 17.74 -8.65
CA GLU A 34 2.82 18.37 -9.53
C GLU A 34 3.77 17.31 -10.12
N PRO A 35 4.19 17.43 -11.40
CA PRO A 35 5.03 16.43 -12.04
C PRO A 35 6.34 16.21 -11.29
N SER A 36 6.68 14.94 -11.05
CA SER A 36 8.00 14.54 -10.57
C SER A 36 8.40 15.22 -9.25
N ARG A 37 7.47 15.45 -8.32
CA ARG A 37 7.80 16.02 -7.02
C ARG A 37 7.40 15.10 -5.89
N LEU A 38 8.42 14.66 -5.17
CA LEU A 38 8.31 13.86 -3.96
C LEU A 38 8.68 14.72 -2.75
N VAL A 39 7.91 14.59 -1.68
CA VAL A 39 8.22 15.17 -0.37
C VAL A 39 8.38 14.06 0.62
N VAL A 40 9.51 14.01 1.30
CA VAL A 40 9.68 13.17 2.48
C VAL A 40 9.37 14.02 3.70
N TRP A 41 8.45 13.57 4.53
CA TRP A 41 7.99 14.27 5.72
C TRP A 41 8.22 13.40 6.96
N ASN A 42 8.93 13.98 7.94
CA ASN A 42 8.95 13.49 9.30
C ASN A 42 7.88 14.25 10.10
N PRO A 43 6.70 13.66 10.35
CA PRO A 43 5.62 14.30 11.07
C PRO A 43 5.98 14.57 12.54
N TYR A 44 6.78 13.71 13.17
CA TYR A 44 7.17 13.85 14.57
C TYR A 44 8.07 15.07 14.81
N LEU A 45 9.05 15.30 13.91
CA LEU A 45 9.96 16.45 13.99
C LEU A 45 9.47 17.67 13.19
N GLY A 46 8.37 17.55 12.46
CA GLY A 46 7.88 18.58 11.55
C GLY A 46 8.84 18.93 10.41
N GLN A 47 9.73 18.00 10.03
CA GLN A 47 10.77 18.23 9.04
C GLN A 47 10.35 17.71 7.67
N THR A 48 10.59 18.48 6.61
CA THR A 48 10.34 18.04 5.23
C THR A 48 11.59 18.15 4.37
N ARG A 49 11.66 17.28 3.36
CA ARG A 49 12.71 17.27 2.35
C ARG A 49 12.11 17.01 0.99
N TRP A 50 12.42 17.88 0.04
CA TRP A 50 12.06 17.71 -1.36
C TRP A 50 13.05 16.78 -2.05
N ILE A 51 12.53 15.78 -2.77
CA ILE A 51 13.32 14.89 -3.61
C ILE A 51 12.94 15.16 -5.05
N LEU A 52 13.94 15.53 -5.85
CA LEU A 52 13.81 15.77 -7.28
C LEU A 52 14.23 14.50 -8.03
N PRO A 53 13.35 13.90 -8.85
CA PRO A 53 13.70 12.81 -9.75
C PRO A 53 14.70 13.28 -10.81
N THR A 54 15.55 12.36 -11.25
CA THR A 54 16.60 12.54 -12.28
C THR A 54 16.03 12.92 -13.64
N ASN A 55 14.88 12.35 -14.02
CA ASN A 55 14.23 12.54 -15.32
C ASN A 55 12.70 12.54 -15.20
N ASN A 56 12.01 13.19 -16.15
CA ASN A 56 10.56 13.14 -16.31
C ASN A 56 10.12 11.85 -17.02
N LEU A 57 10.23 10.69 -16.37
CA LEU A 57 9.55 9.48 -16.85
C LEU A 57 8.04 9.76 -16.98
N HIS A 58 7.39 9.12 -17.96
CA HIS A 58 5.96 9.28 -18.17
C HIS A 58 5.19 8.93 -16.88
N ARG A 59 4.48 9.94 -16.38
CA ARG A 59 3.76 9.96 -15.11
C ARG A 59 2.82 8.77 -14.90
N SER A 60 2.20 8.29 -15.97
CA SER A 60 1.08 7.35 -15.90
C SER A 60 1.45 5.98 -15.31
N TYR A 61 2.72 5.60 -15.37
CA TYR A 61 3.16 4.25 -15.00
C TYR A 61 4.32 4.23 -13.99
N THR A 62 4.75 5.40 -13.50
CA THR A 62 5.82 5.47 -12.48
C THR A 62 5.26 5.06 -11.12
N ARG A 63 5.98 4.18 -10.43
CA ARG A 63 5.72 3.73 -9.06
C ARG A 63 6.87 4.11 -8.16
N TYR A 64 6.54 4.33 -6.90
CA TYR A 64 7.51 4.47 -5.83
C TYR A 64 7.34 3.39 -4.78
N ALA A 65 8.43 3.09 -4.09
CA ALA A 65 8.42 2.35 -2.85
C ALA A 65 9.37 3.01 -1.85
N PHE A 66 9.03 2.94 -0.57
CA PHE A 66 9.78 3.63 0.46
C PHE A 66 10.22 2.67 1.56
N GLY A 67 11.52 2.47 1.70
CA GLY A 67 12.08 1.50 2.61
C GLY A 67 13.42 1.93 3.16
N TYR A 68 14.11 1.02 3.81
CA TYR A 68 15.46 1.25 4.32
C TYR A 68 16.29 -0.04 4.30
N GLU A 69 17.59 0.15 4.15
CA GLU A 69 18.55 -0.94 4.33
C GLU A 69 18.80 -1.20 5.81
N VAL A 70 18.80 -2.48 6.19
CA VAL A 70 19.10 -2.94 7.54
C VAL A 70 20.61 -3.24 7.62
N ASP A 71 21.38 -2.32 8.18
CA ASP A 71 22.79 -2.58 8.50
C ASP A 71 22.88 -3.36 9.83
N LYS A 72 23.25 -4.65 9.76
CA LYS A 72 23.42 -5.51 10.95
C LYS A 72 24.63 -5.10 11.81
N ASN A 73 25.55 -4.31 11.27
CA ASN A 73 26.86 -4.03 11.86
C ASN A 73 27.05 -2.58 12.33
N LYS A 74 26.10 -1.67 12.06
CA LYS A 74 26.17 -0.27 12.52
C LYS A 74 25.01 0.08 13.44
N ASN A 75 25.27 1.02 14.36
CA ASN A 75 24.28 1.62 15.24
C ASN A 75 23.06 2.11 14.45
N LYS A 76 21.90 1.46 14.65
CA LYS A 76 20.49 1.92 14.58
C LYS A 76 20.04 2.99 13.57
N ASN A 77 20.86 3.40 12.62
CA ASN A 77 20.48 4.38 11.62
C ASN A 77 19.99 3.64 10.38
N HIS A 78 18.68 3.63 10.21
CA HIS A 78 18.05 3.11 9.00
C HIS A 78 18.47 3.98 7.80
N HIS A 79 19.16 3.34 6.85
CA HIS A 79 19.56 3.97 5.60
C HIS A 79 18.37 3.95 4.66
N HIS A 80 17.51 4.96 4.81
CA HIS A 80 16.31 5.12 4.01
C HIS A 80 16.64 5.24 2.53
N LYS A 81 15.76 4.70 1.70
CA LYS A 81 15.87 4.66 0.25
C LYS A 81 14.49 4.78 -0.38
N ILE A 82 14.44 5.35 -1.58
CA ILE A 82 13.21 5.40 -2.40
C ILE A 82 13.49 4.62 -3.67
N LEU A 83 12.75 3.56 -3.92
CA LEU A 83 12.73 2.91 -5.22
C LEU A 83 11.76 3.67 -6.13
N ARG A 84 12.15 3.85 -7.39
CA ARG A 84 11.32 4.34 -8.48
C ARG A 84 11.41 3.36 -9.64
N PHE A 85 10.28 2.94 -10.19
CA PHE A 85 10.28 2.02 -11.34
C PHE A 85 9.07 2.29 -12.24
N SER A 86 9.18 1.96 -13.52
CA SER A 86 8.03 2.01 -14.43
C SER A 86 7.33 0.65 -14.44
N ASN A 87 6.00 0.70 -14.43
CA ASN A 87 5.11 -0.44 -14.58
C ASN A 87 4.61 -0.58 -16.03
N ASP A 88 5.45 -0.19 -17.01
CA ASP A 88 5.15 -0.24 -18.44
C ASP A 88 5.33 -1.66 -18.99
N CYS A 89 4.33 -2.51 -18.85
CA CYS A 89 4.28 -3.81 -19.53
C CYS A 89 3.66 -3.73 -20.94
N ILE A 90 3.17 -2.55 -21.37
CA ILE A 90 2.34 -2.42 -22.59
C ILE A 90 3.14 -2.00 -23.85
N ASN A 91 4.42 -1.63 -23.74
CA ASN A 91 5.18 -1.17 -24.92
C ASN A 91 6.01 -2.27 -25.58
N VAL A 92 5.47 -2.76 -26.70
CA VAL A 92 6.21 -3.40 -27.79
C VAL A 92 7.27 -2.41 -28.32
N GLY A 93 8.49 -2.49 -27.79
CA GLY A 93 9.67 -1.81 -28.34
C GLY A 93 10.60 -1.17 -27.31
N ASN A 94 11.81 -1.74 -27.18
CA ASN A 94 13.11 -1.15 -26.80
C ASN A 94 13.20 -0.05 -25.72
N HIS A 95 12.24 0.11 -24.82
CA HIS A 95 12.45 0.90 -23.60
C HIS A 95 12.98 -0.01 -22.51
N VAL A 96 14.28 0.12 -22.21
CA VAL A 96 14.87 -0.43 -20.98
C VAL A 96 14.19 0.29 -19.82
N SER A 97 13.22 -0.37 -19.19
CA SER A 97 12.56 0.09 -17.96
C SER A 97 13.55 0.00 -16.81
N ALA A 98 14.54 0.89 -16.80
CA ALA A 98 15.50 0.97 -15.72
C ALA A 98 14.79 1.50 -14.47
N SER A 99 14.79 0.72 -13.40
CA SER A 99 14.41 1.24 -12.09
C SER A 99 15.53 2.14 -11.56
N GLU A 100 15.22 3.01 -10.62
CA GLU A 100 16.17 3.90 -9.98
C GLU A 100 15.97 3.81 -8.47
N VAL A 101 17.04 3.94 -7.69
CA VAL A 101 16.97 4.04 -6.25
C VAL A 101 17.64 5.32 -5.78
N TYR A 102 16.92 6.08 -4.97
CA TYR A 102 17.44 7.24 -4.26
C TYR A 102 17.97 6.78 -2.91
N ASP A 103 19.22 7.12 -2.59
CA ASP A 103 19.82 6.86 -1.29
C ASP A 103 20.00 8.17 -0.53
N PHE A 104 19.39 8.26 0.65
CA PHE A 104 19.43 9.47 1.47
C PHE A 104 20.84 9.76 2.02
N SER A 105 21.67 8.72 2.15
CA SER A 105 23.05 8.81 2.64
C SER A 105 23.94 9.49 1.61
N SER A 106 23.76 9.19 0.33
CA SER A 106 24.49 9.81 -0.78
C SER A 106 23.79 11.04 -1.36
N ASN A 107 22.51 11.26 -1.00
CA ASN A 107 21.66 12.30 -1.56
C ASN A 107 21.57 12.22 -3.10
N ALA A 108 21.56 11.00 -3.65
CA ALA A 108 21.59 10.80 -5.09
C ALA A 108 20.71 9.64 -5.53
N TRP A 109 20.16 9.79 -6.73
CA TRP A 109 19.58 8.69 -7.49
C TRP A 109 20.70 7.90 -8.18
N ARG A 110 20.50 6.60 -8.29
CA ARG A 110 21.27 5.75 -9.18
C ARG A 110 20.36 4.75 -9.88
N VAL A 111 20.79 4.34 -11.06
CA VAL A 111 20.10 3.32 -11.84
C VAL A 111 20.24 1.97 -11.14
N LEU A 112 19.13 1.26 -11.06
CA LEU A 112 19.00 -0.10 -10.56
C LEU A 112 18.34 -0.92 -11.67
N ASP A 113 19.07 -1.86 -12.27
CA ASP A 113 18.56 -2.66 -13.39
C ASP A 113 17.78 -3.87 -12.88
N VAL A 114 16.62 -3.60 -12.26
CA VAL A 114 15.71 -4.61 -11.73
C VAL A 114 14.27 -4.30 -12.15
N SER A 115 13.51 -5.37 -12.40
CA SER A 115 12.11 -5.30 -12.80
C SER A 115 11.29 -6.32 -12.00
N PRO A 116 10.03 -6.02 -11.66
CA PRO A 116 9.14 -7.00 -11.08
C PRO A 116 8.79 -8.09 -12.10
N GLU A 117 8.55 -9.31 -11.62
CA GLU A 117 8.18 -10.46 -12.46
C GLU A 117 6.71 -10.45 -12.90
N GLY A 118 5.94 -9.41 -12.53
CA GLY A 118 4.53 -9.27 -12.85
C GLY A 118 4.11 -7.81 -12.92
N ASP A 119 2.88 -7.59 -13.34
CA ASP A 119 2.25 -6.27 -13.37
C ASP A 119 1.83 -5.89 -11.95
N ILE A 120 2.46 -4.87 -11.37
CA ILE A 120 2.08 -4.41 -10.04
C ILE A 120 0.75 -3.66 -10.18
N GLN A 121 -0.25 -3.93 -9.34
CA GLN A 121 -1.59 -3.35 -9.55
C GLN A 121 -1.65 -1.86 -9.15
N PHE A 122 -2.11 -0.96 -10.04
CA PHE A 122 -2.03 0.49 -9.80
C PHE A 122 -2.93 1.00 -8.68
N HIS A 123 -4.06 0.34 -8.45
CA HIS A 123 -5.08 0.83 -7.55
C HIS A 123 -4.95 0.29 -6.12
N THR A 124 -3.92 -0.52 -5.84
CA THR A 124 -3.72 -1.14 -4.53
C THR A 124 -2.68 -0.39 -3.71
N ASN A 125 -2.88 -0.37 -2.39
CA ASN A 125 -1.89 0.18 -1.47
C ASN A 125 -0.72 -0.77 -1.32
N ASP A 126 0.48 -0.22 -1.23
CA ASP A 126 1.67 -0.93 -0.78
C ASP A 126 1.94 -0.67 0.71
N VAL A 127 2.73 -1.57 1.31
CA VAL A 127 3.08 -1.48 2.72
C VAL A 127 4.56 -1.70 2.94
N SER A 128 5.16 -0.86 3.78
CA SER A 128 6.54 -1.06 4.21
C SER A 128 6.59 -1.69 5.59
N LEU A 129 7.35 -2.77 5.71
CA LEU A 129 7.50 -3.57 6.92
C LEU A 129 8.98 -3.97 7.08
N LYS A 130 9.57 -3.63 8.23
CA LYS A 130 10.95 -3.98 8.59
C LYS A 130 11.97 -3.62 7.49
N GLY A 131 11.78 -2.44 6.88
CA GLY A 131 12.66 -1.88 5.84
C GLY A 131 12.33 -2.28 4.41
N ASN A 132 11.47 -3.28 4.20
CA ASN A 132 11.10 -3.75 2.87
C ASN A 132 9.68 -3.33 2.50
N THR A 133 9.39 -3.19 1.21
CA THR A 133 8.04 -2.83 0.74
C THR A 133 7.39 -4.01 0.02
N TYR A 134 6.11 -4.20 0.28
CA TYR A 134 5.28 -5.27 -0.25
C TYR A 134 4.15 -4.69 -1.12
N PHE A 135 3.92 -5.31 -2.27
CA PHE A 135 2.94 -4.87 -3.27
C PHE A 135 2.13 -6.06 -3.79
N PHE A 136 0.89 -5.81 -4.21
CA PHE A 136 0.17 -6.75 -5.06
C PHE A 136 0.69 -6.69 -6.49
N ALA A 137 0.95 -7.85 -7.07
CA ALA A 137 1.26 -8.02 -8.47
C ALA A 137 0.43 -9.16 -9.07
N GLN A 138 0.27 -9.13 -10.38
CA GLN A 138 -0.44 -10.15 -11.13
C GLN A 138 0.40 -10.65 -12.29
N GLU A 139 0.15 -11.88 -12.72
CA GLU A 139 0.76 -12.41 -13.93
C GLU A 139 0.38 -11.54 -15.14
N GLN A 140 1.31 -11.38 -16.07
CA GLN A 140 1.02 -10.65 -17.31
C GLN A 140 -0.06 -11.40 -18.08
N VAL A 141 -1.17 -10.72 -18.36
CA VAL A 141 -2.32 -11.31 -19.06
C VAL A 141 -1.85 -11.93 -20.37
N SER A 142 -1.87 -13.25 -20.43
CA SER A 142 -1.69 -13.99 -21.67
C SER A 142 -3.04 -13.98 -22.42
N TYR A 143 -3.01 -13.91 -23.76
CA TYR A 143 -4.21 -13.76 -24.61
C TYR A 143 -5.18 -14.96 -24.54
N ASP A 144 -4.85 -15.97 -23.76
CA ASP A 144 -5.45 -17.29 -23.63
C ASP A 144 -6.61 -17.35 -22.62
N GLY A 145 -6.97 -16.23 -21.97
CA GLY A 145 -8.17 -16.13 -21.14
C GLY A 145 -8.13 -17.03 -19.90
N GLY A 146 -6.92 -17.32 -19.39
CA GLY A 146 -6.71 -18.03 -18.13
C GLY A 146 -6.99 -17.16 -16.90
N GLU A 147 -7.09 -17.80 -15.74
CA GLU A 147 -7.20 -17.12 -14.45
C GLU A 147 -5.97 -16.24 -14.20
N ILE A 148 -6.18 -15.00 -13.77
CA ILE A 148 -5.09 -14.08 -13.43
C ILE A 148 -4.54 -14.47 -12.05
N GLU A 149 -3.33 -15.03 -11.99
CA GLU A 149 -2.66 -15.30 -10.73
C GLU A 149 -2.24 -13.98 -10.08
N VAL A 150 -2.74 -13.71 -8.87
CA VAL A 150 -2.32 -12.57 -8.03
C VAL A 150 -1.44 -13.06 -6.91
N PHE A 151 -0.37 -12.32 -6.63
CA PHE A 151 0.62 -12.62 -5.61
C PHE A 151 1.16 -11.34 -4.97
N LEU A 152 1.86 -11.47 -3.85
CA LEU A 152 2.66 -10.38 -3.30
C LEU A 152 4.09 -10.43 -3.81
N LEU A 153 4.65 -9.26 -4.09
CA LEU A 153 6.07 -9.06 -4.31
C LEU A 153 6.66 -8.26 -3.16
N CYS A 154 7.86 -8.64 -2.74
CA CYS A 154 8.66 -7.88 -1.80
C CYS A 154 9.81 -7.22 -2.55
N PHE A 155 10.01 -5.93 -2.39
CA PHE A 155 11.28 -5.29 -2.73
C PHE A 155 12.17 -5.24 -1.48
N ASP A 156 13.29 -5.97 -1.52
CA ASP A 156 14.27 -6.03 -0.44
C ASP A 156 15.24 -4.85 -0.58
N PHE A 157 15.15 -3.83 0.28
CA PHE A 157 16.01 -2.63 0.19
C PHE A 157 17.45 -2.87 0.65
N THR A 158 17.71 -3.97 1.35
CA THR A 158 19.06 -4.37 1.76
C THR A 158 19.77 -5.06 0.61
N ARG A 159 19.05 -5.88 -0.17
CA ARG A 159 19.59 -6.59 -1.35
C ARG A 159 19.32 -5.89 -2.68
N GLU A 160 18.47 -4.88 -2.66
CA GLU A 160 18.04 -4.04 -3.79
C GLU A 160 17.51 -4.84 -4.97
N ARG A 161 16.62 -5.78 -4.67
CA ARG A 161 16.01 -6.66 -5.66
C ARG A 161 14.62 -7.09 -5.20
N PHE A 162 13.81 -7.48 -6.18
CA PHE A 162 12.55 -8.17 -5.89
C PHE A 162 12.82 -9.59 -5.37
N GLY A 163 12.03 -10.00 -4.38
CA GLY A 163 11.97 -11.38 -3.88
C GLY A 163 11.15 -12.27 -4.80
N SER A 164 10.97 -13.54 -4.39
CA SER A 164 10.08 -14.47 -5.08
C SER A 164 8.61 -14.10 -4.91
N ARG A 165 7.75 -14.64 -5.77
CA ARG A 165 6.28 -14.57 -5.62
C ARG A 165 5.88 -15.10 -4.24
N LEU A 166 5.06 -14.33 -3.53
CA LEU A 166 4.50 -14.70 -2.23
C LEU A 166 3.00 -14.98 -2.41
N SER A 167 2.57 -16.20 -2.08
CA SER A 167 1.17 -16.61 -2.24
C SER A 167 0.22 -15.78 -1.37
N VAL A 168 -0.90 -15.37 -1.93
CA VAL A 168 -2.04 -14.79 -1.21
C VAL A 168 -2.99 -15.90 -0.72
N PRO A 169 -3.77 -15.68 0.35
CA PRO A 169 -4.63 -16.73 0.93
C PRO A 169 -6.00 -16.88 0.25
N PHE A 170 -6.20 -16.28 -0.92
CA PHE A 170 -7.47 -16.26 -1.66
C PHE A 170 -7.17 -16.21 -3.17
N HIS A 171 -8.16 -16.55 -3.98
CA HIS A 171 -8.13 -16.32 -5.42
C HIS A 171 -8.83 -14.99 -5.73
N ILE A 172 -8.31 -14.25 -6.70
CA ILE A 172 -8.93 -13.02 -7.17
C ILE A 172 -9.66 -13.33 -8.48
N CYS A 173 -10.96 -13.06 -8.51
CA CYS A 173 -11.74 -13.01 -9.74
C CYS A 173 -11.81 -11.58 -10.27
N ASP A 174 -12.05 -11.41 -11.57
CA ASP A 174 -12.16 -10.08 -12.19
C ASP A 174 -13.13 -9.17 -11.41
N GLU A 175 -12.76 -7.90 -11.25
CA GLU A 175 -13.48 -6.84 -10.53
C GLU A 175 -13.42 -6.85 -8.99
N GLU A 176 -12.69 -7.78 -8.34
CA GLU A 176 -12.55 -7.78 -6.88
C GLU A 176 -11.58 -6.70 -6.34
N ASN A 177 -11.89 -6.17 -5.15
CA ASN A 177 -11.08 -5.16 -4.48
C ASN A 177 -10.15 -5.81 -3.44
N VAL A 178 -8.85 -5.48 -3.52
CA VAL A 178 -7.84 -5.87 -2.53
C VAL A 178 -7.03 -4.67 -2.06
N THR A 179 -6.66 -4.66 -0.78
CA THR A 179 -5.80 -3.63 -0.23
C THR A 179 -4.91 -4.18 0.89
N LEU A 180 -3.74 -3.57 1.07
CA LEU A 180 -2.77 -3.93 2.12
C LEU A 180 -2.83 -2.95 3.29
N SER A 181 -2.50 -3.46 4.47
CA SER A 181 -2.27 -2.67 5.67
C SER A 181 -1.15 -3.29 6.50
N CYS A 182 -0.57 -2.49 7.39
CA CYS A 182 0.43 -2.92 8.34
C CYS A 182 -0.21 -3.04 9.74
N VAL A 183 0.04 -4.16 10.41
CA VAL A 183 -0.46 -4.40 11.77
C VAL A 183 0.71 -4.28 12.73
N ARG A 184 0.65 -3.26 13.59
CA ARG A 184 1.64 -2.98 14.65
C ARG A 184 3.10 -2.92 14.18
N GLU A 185 3.35 -2.62 12.90
CA GLU A 185 4.69 -2.62 12.29
C GLU A 185 5.40 -3.99 12.33
N GLU A 186 4.65 -5.08 12.53
CA GLU A 186 5.19 -6.43 12.66
C GLU A 186 4.67 -7.40 11.60
N GLN A 187 3.44 -7.18 11.13
CA GLN A 187 2.71 -8.06 10.22
C GLN A 187 2.10 -7.27 9.05
N VAL A 188 1.93 -7.95 7.92
CA VAL A 188 1.08 -7.49 6.83
C VAL A 188 -0.33 -8.04 7.03
N ALA A 189 -1.34 -7.20 6.78
CA ALA A 189 -2.73 -7.60 6.64
C ALA A 189 -3.21 -7.34 5.22
N VAL A 190 -4.11 -8.20 4.77
CA VAL A 190 -4.83 -8.07 3.51
C VAL A 190 -6.31 -8.03 3.79
N LEU A 191 -7.00 -7.10 3.15
CA LEU A 191 -8.44 -7.12 3.03
C LEU A 191 -8.78 -7.52 1.59
N HIS A 192 -9.59 -8.57 1.47
CA HIS A 192 -10.14 -9.08 0.23
C HIS A 192 -11.66 -8.95 0.26
N GLN A 193 -12.21 -8.30 -0.75
CA GLN A 193 -13.64 -8.12 -0.93
C GLN A 193 -14.07 -8.91 -2.15
N SER A 194 -14.71 -10.06 -1.91
CA SER A 194 -15.24 -10.88 -2.99
C SER A 194 -16.59 -10.37 -3.47
N LEU A 195 -16.78 -10.42 -4.79
CA LEU A 195 -18.02 -10.06 -5.49
C LEU A 195 -18.85 -11.28 -5.92
N ASP A 196 -18.50 -12.47 -5.42
CA ASP A 196 -19.29 -13.69 -5.61
C ASP A 196 -20.71 -13.58 -5.05
N LEU A 197 -21.56 -14.58 -5.33
CA LEU A 197 -22.97 -14.66 -4.92
C LEU A 197 -23.24 -14.32 -3.44
N ILE A 198 -22.26 -14.59 -2.57
CA ILE A 198 -22.24 -14.17 -1.17
C ILE A 198 -21.10 -13.17 -1.07
N GLU A 199 -21.40 -11.88 -1.22
CA GLU A 199 -20.41 -10.81 -1.11
C GLU A 199 -19.74 -10.89 0.27
N THR A 200 -18.49 -11.34 0.34
CA THR A 200 -17.78 -11.52 1.61
C THR A 200 -16.64 -10.54 1.74
N LEU A 201 -16.43 -10.07 2.96
CA LEU A 201 -15.27 -9.29 3.35
C LEU A 201 -14.38 -10.20 4.20
N GLU A 202 -13.20 -10.54 3.69
CA GLU A 202 -12.21 -11.34 4.41
C GLU A 202 -11.00 -10.49 4.75
N ILE A 203 -10.55 -10.59 6.00
CA ILE A 203 -9.30 -9.97 6.45
C ILE A 203 -8.38 -11.08 6.90
N TRP A 204 -7.19 -11.08 6.32
CA TRP A 204 -6.13 -12.05 6.58
C TRP A 204 -4.92 -11.31 7.16
N VAL A 205 -4.27 -11.90 8.15
CA VAL A 205 -3.07 -11.35 8.78
C VAL A 205 -1.96 -12.38 8.68
N THR A 206 -0.77 -11.92 8.32
CA THR A 206 0.42 -12.79 8.23
C THR A 206 0.78 -13.38 9.60
N THR A 207 1.02 -14.68 9.65
CA THR A 207 1.65 -15.36 10.80
C THR A 207 3.17 -15.43 10.64
N LYS A 208 3.64 -15.38 9.38
CA LYS A 208 5.04 -15.24 9.01
C LYS A 208 5.12 -14.39 7.74
N ILE A 209 6.09 -13.48 7.70
CA ILE A 209 6.41 -12.71 6.50
C ILE A 209 7.93 -12.49 6.42
N GLU A 210 8.49 -12.89 5.30
CA GLU A 210 9.89 -12.74 4.89
C GLU A 210 9.91 -12.36 3.40
N PRO A 211 11.02 -11.86 2.85
CA PRO A 211 11.09 -11.48 1.44
C PRO A 211 10.74 -12.59 0.44
N ASN A 212 10.83 -13.86 0.84
CA ASN A 212 10.59 -15.02 -0.03
C ASN A 212 9.68 -16.09 0.62
N ALA A 213 9.03 -15.77 1.74
CA ALA A 213 8.11 -16.71 2.40
C ALA A 213 7.00 -15.96 3.14
N VAL A 214 5.77 -16.45 3.01
CA VAL A 214 4.61 -15.89 3.71
C VAL A 214 3.70 -17.02 4.20
N SER A 215 3.08 -16.82 5.36
CA SER A 215 1.96 -17.64 5.83
C SER A 215 0.90 -16.76 6.45
N TRP A 216 -0.35 -17.19 6.35
CA TRP A 216 -1.52 -16.37 6.68
C TRP A 216 -2.38 -17.04 7.74
N SER A 217 -3.12 -16.21 8.47
CA SER A 217 -4.24 -16.61 9.32
C SER A 217 -5.44 -15.73 9.00
N LYS A 218 -6.63 -16.34 8.97
CA LYS A 218 -7.88 -15.60 8.80
C LYS A 218 -8.18 -14.86 10.10
N PHE A 219 -8.25 -13.53 10.02
CA PHE A 219 -8.53 -12.67 11.16
C PHE A 219 -10.03 -12.40 11.30
N LEU A 220 -10.68 -11.99 10.22
CA LEU A 220 -12.12 -11.72 10.17
C LEU A 220 -12.71 -12.22 8.86
N LYS A 221 -13.97 -12.67 8.92
CA LYS A 221 -14.82 -12.92 7.77
C LYS A 221 -16.21 -12.37 8.08
N VAL A 222 -16.72 -11.51 7.21
CA VAL A 222 -18.06 -10.95 7.34
C VAL A 222 -18.82 -11.20 6.05
N ASP A 223 -20.03 -11.75 6.22
CA ASP A 223 -20.99 -11.90 5.15
C ASP A 223 -21.76 -10.57 4.97
N ARG A 224 -21.63 -9.94 3.81
CA ARG A 224 -22.33 -8.67 3.54
C ARG A 224 -23.82 -8.87 3.34
N SER A 225 -24.25 -10.08 2.98
CA SER A 225 -25.66 -10.43 2.98
C SER A 225 -26.26 -10.48 4.38
N ALA A 226 -25.48 -10.45 5.47
CA ALA A 226 -26.00 -10.24 6.83
C ALA A 226 -26.14 -8.76 7.20
N LEU A 227 -25.59 -7.84 6.38
CA LEU A 227 -25.58 -6.39 6.61
C LEU A 227 -26.77 -5.67 5.92
N ILE A 228 -27.84 -6.40 5.58
CA ILE A 228 -28.98 -6.08 4.66
C ILE A 228 -29.62 -4.68 4.79
N GLY A 229 -29.38 -3.92 5.86
CA GLY A 229 -29.87 -2.54 6.00
C GLY A 229 -28.94 -1.46 5.42
N LEU A 230 -27.69 -1.81 5.13
CA LEU A 230 -26.65 -0.87 4.68
C LEU A 230 -26.28 -1.27 3.27
N SER A 231 -26.48 -0.36 2.31
CA SER A 231 -25.93 -0.48 0.96
C SER A 231 -24.40 -0.43 1.04
N PHE A 232 -23.78 -1.50 1.51
CA PHE A 232 -22.36 -1.62 1.75
C PHE A 232 -21.66 -1.82 0.41
N LYS A 233 -21.74 -0.84 -0.50
CA LYS A 233 -21.00 -0.80 -1.77
C LYS A 233 -19.69 -0.06 -1.52
N VAL A 234 -18.85 -0.64 -0.68
CA VAL A 234 -17.56 -0.04 -0.33
C VAL A 234 -16.59 -0.30 -1.47
N ASP A 235 -16.05 0.75 -2.07
CA ASP A 235 -14.79 0.64 -2.80
C ASP A 235 -13.70 0.77 -1.74
N VAL A 236 -13.10 -0.37 -1.37
CA VAL A 236 -12.19 -0.40 -0.23
C VAL A 236 -10.93 0.37 -0.56
N GLY A 237 -10.70 1.47 0.14
CA GLY A 237 -9.49 2.27 -0.03
C GLY A 237 -8.35 1.82 0.86
N SER A 238 -8.59 1.87 2.17
CA SER A 238 -7.60 1.51 3.19
C SER A 238 -8.30 0.93 4.41
N PHE A 239 -7.54 0.25 5.26
CA PHE A 239 -8.04 -0.28 6.51
C PHE A 239 -6.91 -0.39 7.53
N PHE A 240 -7.27 -0.56 8.80
CA PHE A 240 -6.34 -1.03 9.82
C PHE A 240 -7.04 -2.01 10.75
N VAL A 241 -6.23 -2.78 11.48
CA VAL A 241 -6.68 -3.85 12.36
C VAL A 241 -6.25 -3.54 13.79
N ASP A 242 -7.18 -3.75 14.72
CA ASP A 242 -6.90 -3.81 16.16
C ASP A 242 -7.07 -5.27 16.60
N GLU A 243 -5.95 -5.98 16.75
CA GLU A 243 -5.94 -7.40 17.13
C GLU A 243 -6.44 -7.63 18.57
N GLU A 244 -6.24 -6.68 19.47
CA GLU A 244 -6.67 -6.80 20.87
C GLU A 244 -8.19 -6.74 20.97
N LYS A 245 -8.79 -5.78 20.25
CA LYS A 245 -10.25 -5.62 20.17
C LYS A 245 -10.91 -6.55 19.16
N LYS A 246 -10.11 -7.24 18.33
CA LYS A 246 -10.58 -8.10 17.23
C LYS A 246 -11.52 -7.38 16.27
N ILE A 247 -11.16 -6.14 15.91
CA ILE A 247 -11.91 -5.31 14.97
C ILE A 247 -11.00 -4.83 13.84
N ALA A 248 -11.61 -4.49 12.72
CA ALA A 248 -11.00 -3.74 11.64
C ALA A 248 -11.79 -2.46 11.39
N VAL A 249 -11.08 -1.38 11.04
CA VAL A 249 -11.70 -0.15 10.54
C VAL A 249 -11.40 -0.04 9.07
N VAL A 250 -12.44 0.01 8.24
CA VAL A 250 -12.36 0.04 6.78
C VAL A 250 -12.82 1.40 6.30
N PHE A 251 -12.00 2.05 5.47
CA PHE A 251 -12.30 3.35 4.88
C PHE A 251 -12.77 3.19 3.44
N ASP A 252 -13.94 3.74 3.17
CA ASP A 252 -14.57 3.75 1.86
C ASP A 252 -14.06 4.90 0.99
N ILE A 253 -13.72 4.59 -0.25
CA ILE A 253 -13.54 5.59 -1.30
C ILE A 253 -14.91 5.79 -1.94
N SER A 254 -15.79 6.58 -1.32
CA SER A 254 -17.11 6.83 -1.89
C SER A 254 -16.97 7.36 -3.33
N ARG A 255 -17.50 6.64 -4.32
CA ARG A 255 -17.70 7.21 -5.67
C ARG A 255 -18.65 8.39 -5.56
N LEU A 256 -18.37 9.44 -6.34
CA LEU A 256 -19.18 10.64 -6.48
C LEU A 256 -20.68 10.27 -6.56
N LYS A 257 -21.50 10.76 -5.62
CA LYS A 257 -22.89 11.04 -6.01
C LYS A 257 -22.81 12.12 -7.07
N GLN A 258 -23.40 11.89 -8.25
CA GLN A 258 -23.36 12.79 -9.42
C GLN A 258 -23.76 14.25 -9.14
N THR A 259 -24.30 14.55 -7.96
CA THR A 259 -24.82 15.86 -7.56
C THR A 259 -23.98 16.57 -6.48
N GLU A 260 -22.94 15.95 -5.92
CA GLU A 260 -22.15 16.54 -4.83
C GLU A 260 -20.67 16.74 -5.23
N THR A 261 -20.14 17.92 -4.92
CA THR A 261 -18.76 18.34 -5.20
C THR A 261 -17.73 17.79 -4.21
N SER A 262 -18.15 16.99 -3.22
CA SER A 262 -17.28 16.48 -2.16
C SER A 262 -17.37 14.96 -2.04
N ARG A 263 -16.21 14.30 -1.89
CA ARG A 263 -16.13 12.89 -1.46
C ARG A 263 -16.40 12.84 0.05
N TYR A 264 -17.24 11.93 0.51
CA TYR A 264 -17.39 11.67 1.95
C TYR A 264 -16.68 10.37 2.26
N GLN A 265 -15.56 10.44 2.98
CA GLN A 265 -14.94 9.24 3.51
C GLN A 265 -15.82 8.72 4.65
N VAL A 266 -16.35 7.51 4.48
CA VAL A 266 -17.06 6.80 5.54
C VAL A 266 -16.12 5.76 6.11
N ALA A 267 -16.03 5.69 7.43
CA ALA A 267 -15.32 4.64 8.11
C ALA A 267 -16.32 3.61 8.65
N TYR A 268 -15.97 2.33 8.51
CA TYR A 268 -16.77 1.23 9.01
C TYR A 268 -15.96 0.41 9.99
N ILE A 269 -16.49 0.21 11.18
CA ILE A 269 -15.93 -0.72 12.17
C ILE A 269 -16.58 -2.07 11.94
N VAL A 270 -15.75 -3.07 11.68
CA VAL A 270 -16.13 -4.45 11.43
C VAL A 270 -15.49 -5.33 12.50
N GLY A 271 -16.24 -6.25 13.09
CA GLY A 271 -15.76 -7.13 14.15
C GLY A 271 -16.25 -8.57 13.99
N GLN A 272 -15.92 -9.40 14.99
CA GLN A 272 -16.43 -10.78 15.07
C GLN A 272 -17.96 -10.82 15.16
N ASP A 273 -18.55 -11.96 14.81
CA ASP A 273 -19.99 -12.22 14.86
C ASP A 273 -20.84 -11.24 14.04
N GLY A 274 -20.26 -10.64 12.99
CA GLY A 274 -20.94 -9.70 12.11
C GLY A 274 -21.13 -8.31 12.71
N TYR A 275 -20.41 -7.95 13.78
CA TYR A 275 -20.45 -6.60 14.33
C TYR A 275 -20.09 -5.56 13.26
N PHE A 276 -20.95 -4.56 13.11
CA PHE A 276 -20.83 -3.54 12.08
C PHE A 276 -21.32 -2.18 12.58
N LYS A 277 -20.52 -1.13 12.34
CA LYS A 277 -20.91 0.25 12.66
C LYS A 277 -20.26 1.25 11.70
N SER A 278 -21.04 2.15 11.11
CA SER A 278 -20.54 3.33 10.40
C SER A 278 -20.17 4.47 11.37
N VAL A 279 -19.11 5.21 11.07
CA VAL A 279 -18.59 6.34 11.87
C VAL A 279 -18.45 7.58 10.99
#